data_AF-A0A397TKB2-F1
#
_entry.id   AF-A0A397TKB2-F1
#
_cell.length_a   1.000
_cell.length_b   1.000
_cell.length_c   1.000
_cell.angle_alpha   90.00
_cell.angle_beta   90.00
_cell.angle_gamma   90.00
#
_symmetry.space_group_name_H-M   'P 1'
#
loop_
_entity.id
_entity.type
_entity.pdbx_description
1 polymer ?
#
loop_
_entity_poly.entity_id
_entity_poly.type
_entity_poly.pdbx_seq_one_letter_code
_entity_poly.pdbx_strand_id
1 'polypeptide(L)'
;MSKTENAIGEDLPYKDEPIQILPNLYLGSELNAANLHGAMLSGVPLVVPATSDFKPLKYKKIFWTHNQENLIADFIPAFAFIDEARSAGRNILVHCQCGVSRSASLIISYVMKVNRMTLNQAYEFVKDRSPYISPNMSLVYQLVEFEKTLK
;
A
#
# COMPACT_ATOMS: atom_id res chain seq x y z
N MET A 1 40.66 -4.88 12.28
CA MET A 1 39.90 -3.88 13.06
C MET A 1 38.63 -3.57 12.28
N SER A 2 37.53 -4.18 12.72
CA SER A 2 36.19 -4.00 12.14
C SER A 2 35.75 -2.56 12.35
N LYS A 3 35.27 -1.91 11.30
CA LYS A 3 34.42 -0.73 11.44
C LYS A 3 33.04 -1.22 11.84
N THR A 4 32.82 -1.32 13.15
CA THR A 4 31.49 -1.38 13.73
C THR A 4 30.94 0.06 13.76
N GLU A 5 29.61 0.18 13.67
CA GLU A 5 28.79 1.33 14.12
C GLU A 5 28.70 2.56 13.19
N ASN A 6 27.62 2.64 12.39
CA ASN A 6 26.49 3.58 12.58
C ASN A 6 25.67 3.75 11.28
N ALA A 7 24.44 3.24 11.25
CA ALA A 7 23.38 3.72 10.35
C ALA A 7 21.96 3.45 10.93
N ILE A 8 21.83 3.37 12.26
CA ILE A 8 20.51 3.26 12.91
C ILE A 8 20.04 4.68 13.23
N GLY A 9 19.70 5.43 12.19
CA GLY A 9 19.31 6.84 12.28
C GLY A 9 18.65 7.40 11.02
N GLU A 10 18.23 6.55 10.08
CA GLU A 10 17.45 7.01 8.93
C GLU A 10 15.96 7.03 9.27
N ASP A 11 15.28 8.10 8.86
CA ASP A 11 13.85 8.32 9.04
C ASP A 11 13.04 7.27 8.26
N LEU A 12 12.82 6.11 8.89
CA LEU A 12 12.10 5.00 8.27
C LEU A 12 10.68 5.42 7.90
N PRO A 13 10.25 5.24 6.63
CA PRO A 13 8.88 5.52 6.23
C PRO A 13 7.85 4.83 7.14
N TYR A 14 6.84 5.59 7.56
CA TYR A 14 5.73 5.08 8.37
C TYR A 14 6.16 4.47 9.72
N LYS A 15 7.27 4.93 10.31
CA LYS A 15 7.74 4.43 11.61
C LYS A 15 6.72 4.64 12.75
N ASP A 16 6.00 5.75 12.71
CA ASP A 16 5.07 6.14 13.76
C ASP A 16 3.68 5.54 13.50
N GLU A 17 3.09 5.85 12.34
CA GLU A 17 1.74 5.41 11.98
C GLU A 17 1.55 5.26 10.46
N PRO A 18 0.54 4.49 10.00
CA PRO A 18 0.18 4.48 8.59
C PRO A 18 -0.54 5.77 8.19
N ILE A 19 -0.35 6.20 6.95
CA ILE A 19 -0.90 7.46 6.44
C ILE A 19 -2.24 7.21 5.78
N GLN A 20 -3.25 8.03 6.12
CA GLN A 20 -4.54 7.99 5.45
C GLN A 20 -4.48 8.61 4.06
N ILE A 21 -4.88 7.85 3.04
CA ILE A 21 -4.90 8.30 1.63
C ILE A 21 -6.31 8.72 1.19
N LEU A 22 -7.31 7.92 1.56
CA LEU A 22 -8.75 8.20 1.35
C LEU A 22 -9.52 7.88 2.64
N PRO A 23 -10.79 8.30 2.77
CA PRO A 23 -11.66 7.80 3.84
C PRO A 23 -11.59 6.27 3.93
N ASN A 24 -11.23 5.81 5.13
CA ASN A 24 -11.04 4.42 5.49
C ASN A 24 -9.92 3.65 4.75
N LEU A 25 -9.01 4.31 4.04
CA LEU A 25 -7.89 3.66 3.32
C LEU A 25 -6.55 4.26 3.72
N TYR A 26 -5.65 3.41 4.22
CA TYR A 26 -4.36 3.78 4.77
C TYR A 26 -3.22 3.06 4.04
N LEU A 27 -2.08 3.73 3.91
CA LEU A 27 -0.83 3.21 3.37
C LEU A 27 0.22 3.15 4.49
N GLY A 28 0.93 2.04 4.60
CA GLY A 28 1.97 1.88 5.62
C GLY A 28 3.06 0.88 5.26
N SER A 29 3.88 0.56 6.26
CA SER A 29 4.96 -0.42 6.25
C SER A 29 4.56 -1.72 6.97
N GLU A 30 5.45 -2.71 6.93
CA GLU A 30 5.29 -3.95 7.69
C GLU A 30 5.31 -3.71 9.22
N LEU A 31 5.96 -2.65 9.69
CA LEU A 31 5.95 -2.28 11.11
C LEU A 31 4.54 -1.89 11.56
N ASN A 32 3.84 -1.09 10.76
CA ASN A 32 2.45 -0.73 11.05
C ASN A 32 1.57 -1.98 11.08
N ALA A 33 1.85 -2.96 10.22
CA ALA A 33 1.12 -4.21 10.17
C ALA A 33 1.39 -5.11 11.39
N ALA A 34 2.65 -5.24 11.79
CA ALA A 34 3.06 -6.02 12.95
C ALA A 34 2.53 -5.44 14.26
N ASN A 35 2.48 -4.11 14.38
CA ASN A 35 1.90 -3.44 15.55
C ASN A 35 0.38 -3.62 15.66
N LEU A 36 -0.29 -3.95 14.53
CA LEU A 36 -1.70 -4.31 14.50
C LEU A 36 -1.94 -5.81 14.78
N HIS A 37 -0.88 -6.63 14.87
CA HIS A 37 -1.04 -8.08 14.99
C HIS A 37 -0.11 -8.84 15.94
N GLY A 38 0.88 -8.23 16.59
CA GLY A 38 1.79 -8.98 17.45
C GLY A 38 2.51 -10.11 16.71
N ALA A 39 3.52 -9.75 15.92
CA ALA A 39 4.55 -10.61 15.32
C ALA A 39 4.25 -11.39 14.02
N MET A 40 5.23 -11.26 13.11
CA MET A 40 5.63 -12.05 11.92
C MET A 40 4.66 -12.12 10.72
N LEU A 41 5.08 -11.53 9.59
CA LEU A 41 5.41 -12.25 8.34
C LEU A 41 5.83 -11.27 7.22
N SER A 42 7.06 -11.43 6.75
CA SER A 42 7.60 -10.77 5.57
C SER A 42 6.78 -11.08 4.31
N GLY A 43 6.27 -10.04 3.65
CA GLY A 43 5.68 -10.06 2.30
C GLY A 43 4.22 -9.58 2.19
N VAL A 44 4.04 -8.32 1.75
CA VAL A 44 2.87 -7.64 1.10
C VAL A 44 1.48 -7.66 1.84
N PRO A 45 0.46 -6.87 1.41
CA PRO A 45 -0.30 -5.90 2.22
C PRO A 45 -1.34 -6.46 3.21
N LEU A 46 -1.23 -6.07 4.47
CA LEU A 46 -2.21 -6.13 5.56
C LEU A 46 -3.30 -5.09 5.35
N VAL A 47 -4.54 -5.57 5.42
CA VAL A 47 -5.80 -4.84 5.48
C VAL A 47 -6.36 -4.95 6.89
N VAL A 48 -6.42 -3.85 7.64
CA VAL A 48 -6.90 -3.85 9.03
C VAL A 48 -8.15 -3.00 9.22
N PRO A 49 -9.28 -3.59 9.66
CA PRO A 49 -10.40 -2.86 10.25
C PRO A 49 -9.97 -2.21 11.56
N ALA A 50 -10.03 -0.88 11.64
CA ALA A 50 -9.81 -0.14 12.87
C ALA A 50 -11.14 0.29 13.48
N THR A 51 -11.94 -0.68 13.95
CA THR A 51 -13.19 -0.42 14.70
C THR A 51 -13.40 -1.45 15.81
N SER A 52 -14.02 -1.01 16.89
CA SER A 52 -14.23 -1.61 18.22
C SER A 52 -15.13 -2.85 18.32
N ASP A 53 -15.65 -3.37 17.21
CA ASP A 53 -16.36 -4.65 17.19
C ASP A 53 -15.39 -5.74 16.77
N PHE A 54 -15.12 -6.71 17.65
CA PHE A 54 -14.24 -7.86 17.40
C PHE A 54 -14.79 -8.77 16.29
N LYS A 55 -14.75 -8.30 15.05
CA LYS A 55 -14.82 -9.13 13.85
C LYS A 55 -13.41 -9.64 13.55
N PRO A 56 -13.25 -10.92 13.19
CA PRO A 56 -11.94 -11.47 12.86
C PRO A 56 -11.31 -10.65 11.73
N LEU A 57 -10.02 -10.34 11.92
CA LEU A 57 -9.22 -9.63 10.94
C LEU A 57 -9.25 -10.39 9.60
N LYS A 58 -9.64 -9.71 8.52
CA LYS A 58 -9.53 -10.27 7.17
C LYS A 58 -8.20 -9.88 6.56
N TYR A 59 -7.38 -10.86 6.20
CA TYR A 59 -6.09 -10.64 5.55
C TYR A 59 -6.08 -11.21 4.13
N LYS A 60 -5.51 -10.45 3.18
CA LYS A 60 -5.33 -10.89 1.80
C LYS A 60 -3.90 -10.62 1.36
N LYS A 61 -3.09 -11.68 1.27
CA LYS A 61 -1.74 -11.61 0.73
C LYS A 61 -1.76 -11.68 -0.79
N ILE A 62 -1.05 -10.76 -1.42
CA ILE A 62 -0.75 -10.80 -2.85
C ILE A 62 0.75 -11.02 -2.98
N PHE A 63 1.16 -12.09 -3.66
CA PHE A 63 2.56 -12.51 -3.73
C PHE A 63 3.33 -11.73 -4.80
N TRP A 64 3.59 -10.45 -4.54
CA TRP A 64 4.39 -9.60 -5.42
C TRP A 64 5.86 -9.55 -5.02
N THR A 65 6.72 -9.79 -6.00
CA THR A 65 8.16 -9.55 -5.88
C THR A 65 8.49 -8.07 -6.14
N HIS A 66 9.73 -7.65 -5.90
CA HIS A 66 10.19 -6.30 -6.24
C HIS A 66 10.16 -6.03 -7.76
N ASN A 67 10.24 -7.08 -8.57
CA ASN A 67 10.24 -7.02 -10.03
C ASN A 67 8.98 -7.71 -10.59
N GLN A 68 7.84 -7.58 -9.92
CA GLN A 68 6.60 -8.19 -10.36
C GLN A 68 6.26 -7.76 -11.79
N GLU A 69 6.09 -8.72 -12.69
CA GLU A 69 5.91 -8.44 -14.12
C GLU A 69 4.46 -8.09 -14.49
N ASN A 70 3.49 -8.58 -13.73
CA ASN A 70 2.08 -8.33 -13.98
C ASN A 70 1.31 -8.04 -12.68
N LEU A 71 1.20 -6.76 -12.33
CA LEU A 71 0.37 -6.24 -11.25
C LEU A 71 -1.11 -6.16 -11.65
N ILE A 72 -1.38 -5.91 -12.92
CA ILE A 72 -2.71 -5.58 -13.43
C ILE A 72 -3.68 -6.73 -13.19
N ALA A 73 -3.22 -7.97 -13.41
CA ALA A 73 -4.02 -9.17 -13.16
C ALA A 73 -4.51 -9.26 -11.70
N ASP A 74 -3.72 -8.75 -10.76
CA ASP A 74 -4.03 -8.78 -9.33
C ASP A 74 -4.81 -7.54 -8.84
N PHE A 75 -4.90 -6.47 -9.65
CA PHE A 75 -5.59 -5.25 -9.26
C PHE A 75 -7.09 -5.47 -9.04
N ILE A 76 -7.79 -6.16 -9.93
CA ILE A 76 -9.23 -6.41 -9.79
C ILE A 76 -9.56 -7.11 -8.45
N PRO A 77 -8.95 -8.26 -8.11
CA PRO A 77 -9.22 -8.90 -6.83
C PRO A 77 -8.74 -8.08 -5.63
N ALA A 78 -7.71 -7.25 -5.77
CA ALA A 78 -7.28 -6.34 -4.70
C ALA A 78 -8.28 -5.21 -4.46
N PHE A 79 -8.77 -4.57 -5.53
CA PHE A 79 -9.74 -3.50 -5.47
C PHE A 79 -11.06 -3.96 -4.87
N ALA A 80 -11.55 -5.14 -5.26
CA ALA A 80 -12.76 -5.71 -4.68
C ALA A 80 -12.66 -5.87 -3.15
N PHE A 81 -11.48 -6.27 -2.66
CA PHE A 81 -11.22 -6.41 -1.23
C PHE A 81 -11.17 -5.05 -0.51
N ILE A 82 -10.57 -4.03 -1.15
CA ILE A 82 -10.58 -2.66 -0.65
C ILE A 82 -12.01 -2.10 -0.61
N ASP A 83 -12.78 -2.30 -1.68
CA ASP A 83 -14.17 -1.85 -1.80
C ASP A 83 -15.07 -2.51 -0.74
N GLU A 84 -14.90 -3.81 -0.46
CA GLU A 84 -15.64 -4.53 0.60
C GLU A 84 -15.34 -4.00 2.01
N ALA A 85 -14.09 -3.64 2.30
CA ALA A 85 -13.75 -3.03 3.58
C ALA A 85 -14.40 -1.65 3.73
N ARG A 86 -14.20 -0.79 2.73
CA ARG A 86 -14.64 0.61 2.75
C ARG A 86 -16.17 0.75 2.75
N SER A 87 -16.88 -0.06 1.95
CA SER A 87 -18.36 -0.05 1.90
C SER A 87 -18.99 -0.52 3.21
N ALA A 88 -18.29 -1.34 4.00
CA ALA A 88 -18.71 -1.74 5.33
C ALA A 88 -18.31 -0.74 6.44
N GLY A 89 -17.81 0.46 6.08
CA GLY A 89 -17.34 1.47 7.03
C GLY A 89 -16.08 1.07 7.80
N ARG A 90 -15.36 0.03 7.34
CA ARG A 90 -14.14 -0.47 8.00
C ARG A 90 -12.92 0.21 7.42
N ASN A 91 -11.97 0.52 8.29
CA ASN A 91 -10.64 0.90 7.84
C ASN A 91 -9.93 -0.27 7.14
N ILE A 92 -9.01 0.07 6.24
CA ILE A 92 -8.15 -0.86 5.55
C ILE A 92 -6.76 -0.25 5.47
N LEU A 93 -5.76 -1.02 5.86
CA LEU A 93 -4.35 -0.74 5.62
C LEU A 93 -3.95 -1.38 4.28
N VAL A 94 -2.96 -0.82 3.60
CA VAL A 94 -2.27 -1.46 2.48
C VAL A 94 -0.79 -1.22 2.74
N HIS A 95 0.01 -2.27 2.92
CA HIS A 95 1.45 -2.13 3.11
C HIS A 95 2.29 -3.05 2.22
N CYS A 96 3.57 -2.77 2.17
CA CYS A 96 4.56 -3.77 1.78
C CYS A 96 5.64 -3.77 2.86
N GLN A 97 6.87 -4.14 2.55
CA GLN A 97 7.94 -4.09 3.56
C GLN A 97 8.11 -2.66 4.11
N CYS A 98 8.37 -1.70 3.22
CA CYS A 98 8.61 -0.30 3.62
C CYS A 98 7.46 0.66 3.29
N GLY A 99 6.39 0.20 2.63
CA GLY A 99 5.30 1.08 2.21
C GLY A 99 5.60 2.02 1.04
N VAL A 100 6.78 1.88 0.40
CA VAL A 100 7.31 2.83 -0.58
C VAL A 100 6.90 2.51 -2.03
N SER A 101 6.88 1.23 -2.41
CA SER A 101 6.88 0.84 -3.83
C SER A 101 5.68 -0.03 -4.23
N ARG A 102 5.62 -1.30 -3.80
CA ARG A 102 4.53 -2.25 -4.15
C ARG A 102 3.16 -1.77 -3.67
N SER A 103 3.03 -1.49 -2.37
CA SER A 103 1.78 -0.98 -1.79
C SER A 103 1.40 0.39 -2.32
N ALA A 104 2.38 1.28 -2.52
CA ALA A 104 2.15 2.58 -3.14
C ALA A 104 1.57 2.42 -4.56
N SER A 105 2.10 1.48 -5.36
CA SER A 105 1.59 1.21 -6.71
C SER A 105 0.13 0.76 -6.71
N LEU A 106 -0.25 -0.12 -5.77
CA LEU A 106 -1.65 -0.53 -5.61
C LEU A 106 -2.57 0.63 -5.17
N ILE A 107 -2.08 1.48 -4.27
CA ILE A 107 -2.82 2.66 -3.83
C ILE A 107 -3.01 3.66 -4.97
N ILE A 108 -1.97 3.93 -5.76
CA ILE A 108 -2.03 4.83 -6.91
C ILE A 108 -3.02 4.30 -7.94
N SER A 109 -2.93 3.02 -8.32
CA SER A 109 -3.88 2.43 -9.29
C SER A 109 -5.32 2.44 -8.76
N TYR A 110 -5.51 2.21 -7.47
CA TYR A 110 -6.84 2.31 -6.86
C TYR A 110 -7.38 3.75 -6.91
N VAL A 111 -6.56 4.75 -6.58
CA VAL A 111 -6.92 6.18 -6.68
C VAL A 111 -7.27 6.57 -8.11
N MET A 112 -6.48 6.14 -9.10
CA MET A 112 -6.80 6.33 -10.53
C MET A 112 -8.21 5.83 -10.84
N LYS A 113 -8.52 4.58 -10.45
CA LYS A 113 -9.82 3.95 -10.68
C LYS A 113 -10.97 4.73 -10.03
N VAL A 114 -10.88 5.00 -8.72
CA VAL A 114 -12.03 5.53 -7.95
C VAL A 114 -12.26 7.02 -8.16
N ASN A 115 -11.20 7.80 -8.41
CA ASN A 115 -11.29 9.24 -8.63
C ASN A 115 -11.26 9.62 -10.12
N ARG A 116 -11.15 8.65 -11.03
CA ARG A 116 -11.01 8.87 -12.49
C ARG A 116 -9.85 9.81 -12.82
N MET A 117 -8.73 9.59 -12.14
CA MET A 117 -7.51 10.39 -12.29
C MET A 117 -6.55 9.72 -13.27
N THR A 118 -5.81 10.55 -14.01
CA THR A 118 -4.64 10.08 -14.75
C THR A 118 -3.58 9.56 -13.77
N LEU A 119 -2.60 8.80 -14.28
CA LEU A 119 -1.47 8.34 -13.46
C LEU A 119 -0.79 9.51 -12.77
N ASN A 120 -0.46 10.58 -13.50
CA ASN A 120 0.20 11.75 -12.92
C ASN A 120 -0.66 12.39 -11.82
N GLN A 121 -1.96 12.58 -12.06
CA GLN A 121 -2.86 13.16 -11.05
C GLN A 121 -2.95 12.29 -9.79
N ALA A 122 -3.10 10.98 -9.95
CA ALA A 122 -3.19 10.05 -8.84
C ALA A 122 -1.85 9.94 -8.09
N TYR A 123 -0.73 9.96 -8.81
CA TYR A 123 0.60 9.94 -8.20
C TYR A 123 0.81 11.15 -7.31
N GLU A 124 0.59 12.37 -7.83
CA GLU A 124 0.72 13.61 -7.05
C GLU A 124 -0.25 13.62 -5.87
N PHE A 125 -1.51 13.22 -6.08
CA PHE A 125 -2.51 13.12 -5.01
C PHE A 125 -2.04 12.23 -3.84
N VAL A 126 -1.41 11.10 -4.14
CA VAL A 126 -0.89 10.17 -3.13
C VAL A 126 0.42 10.72 -2.54
N LYS A 127 1.28 11.35 -3.35
CA LYS A 127 2.57 11.93 -2.92
C LYS A 127 2.38 13.07 -1.92
N ASP A 128 1.39 13.92 -2.14
CA ASP A 128 1.02 15.02 -1.24
C ASP A 128 0.64 14.52 0.16
N ARG A 129 0.11 13.29 0.27
CA ARG A 129 -0.29 12.68 1.54
C ARG A 129 0.83 11.84 2.13
N SER A 130 1.46 11.02 1.30
CA SER A 130 2.58 10.17 1.67
C SER A 130 3.83 10.58 0.89
N PRO A 131 4.70 11.43 1.47
CA PRO A 131 5.93 11.88 0.82
C PRO A 131 6.93 10.73 0.60
N TYR A 132 6.70 9.56 1.21
CA TYR A 132 7.56 8.39 1.10
C TYR A 132 7.33 7.56 -0.16
N ILE A 133 6.23 7.76 -0.90
CA ILE A 133 5.99 6.93 -2.08
C ILE A 133 7.08 7.13 -3.12
N SER A 134 7.57 6.00 -3.64
CA SER A 134 8.51 5.91 -4.74
C SER A 134 8.42 4.52 -5.37
N PRO A 135 7.33 4.21 -6.10
CA PRO A 135 7.27 3.06 -7.00
C PRO A 135 8.52 2.97 -7.86
N ASN A 136 9.02 1.75 -8.10
CA ASN A 136 10.14 1.60 -9.02
C ASN A 136 9.64 1.76 -10.47
N MET A 137 10.56 1.98 -11.41
CA MET A 137 10.20 2.23 -12.81
C MET A 137 9.37 1.09 -13.44
N SER A 138 9.65 -0.18 -13.12
CA SER A 138 8.89 -1.30 -13.71
C SER A 138 7.43 -1.33 -13.25
N LEU A 139 7.15 -0.94 -12.00
CA LEU A 139 5.78 -0.79 -11.50
C LEU A 139 5.11 0.46 -12.10
N VAL A 140 5.83 1.58 -12.25
CA VAL A 140 5.31 2.79 -12.91
C VAL A 140 4.88 2.48 -14.35
N TYR A 141 5.67 1.73 -15.12
CA TYR A 141 5.28 1.33 -16.47
C TYR A 141 3.98 0.51 -16.48
N GLN A 142 3.79 -0.37 -15.51
CA GLN A 142 2.53 -1.12 -15.40
C GLN A 142 1.34 -0.23 -15.01
N LEU A 143 1.56 0.84 -14.25
CA LEU A 143 0.52 1.84 -13.98
C LEU A 143 0.14 2.62 -15.24
N VAL A 144 1.10 2.91 -16.12
CA VAL A 144 0.82 3.52 -17.44
C VAL A 144 -0.03 2.58 -18.30
N GLU A 145 0.30 1.28 -18.33
CA GLU A 145 -0.51 0.29 -19.05
C GLU A 145 -1.91 0.17 -18.44
N PHE A 146 -2.01 0.18 -17.11
CA PHE A 146 -3.30 0.16 -16.42
C PHE A 146 -4.16 1.39 -16.74
N GLU A 147 -3.59 2.59 -16.81
CA GLU A 147 -4.31 3.82 -17.18
C GLU A 147 -5.06 3.67 -18.51
N LYS A 148 -4.46 2.99 -19.49
CA LYS A 148 -5.08 2.75 -20.80
C LYS A 148 -6.34 1.89 -20.71
N THR A 149 -6.43 1.04 -19.68
CA THR A 149 -7.60 0.17 -19.44
C THR A 149 -8.76 0.88 -18.72
N LEU A 150 -8.53 2.08 -18.18
CA LEU A 150 -9.55 2.87 -17.47
C LEU A 150 -10.35 3.81 -18.40
N LYS A 151 -10.01 3.86 -19.69
CA LYS A 151 -10.65 4.73 -20.69
C LYS A 151 -11.91 4.10 -21.28
#